data_AF-A0A5Q4SXK1-F1
#
_entry.id   AF-A0A5Q4SXK1-F1
#
_cell.length_a   1.000
_cell.length_b   1.000
_cell.length_c   1.000
_cell.angle_alpha   90.00
_cell.angle_beta   90.00
_cell.angle_gamma   90.00
#
_symmetry.space_group_name_H-M   'P 1'
#
loop_
_entity.id
_entity.type
_entity.pdbx_description
1 polymer ?
#
loop_
_entity_poly.entity_id
_entity_poly.type
_entity_poly.pdbx_seq_one_letter_code
_entity_poly.pdbx_strand_id
1 'polypeptide(L)'
;MSAAEQRKLLEAVLEALAIPHPATIGDGPAHAEVLADRVMHARIALENVLQRSDDAGWSADYLRSKLAEHPPTGYRHYGAPRTGAGQ
;
A
#
# COMPACT_ATOMS: atom_id res chain seq x y z
N MET A 1 -14.18 -18.53 7.97
CA MET A 1 -12.86 -18.24 7.37
C MET A 1 -11.95 -19.44 7.49
N SER A 2 -11.44 -19.94 6.37
CA SER A 2 -10.41 -20.98 6.35
C SER A 2 -9.05 -20.40 6.76
N ALA A 3 -8.15 -21.27 7.24
CA ALA A 3 -6.77 -20.88 7.55
C ALA A 3 -6.01 -20.36 6.32
N ALA A 4 -6.39 -20.80 5.11
CA ALA A 4 -5.81 -20.32 3.86
C ALA A 4 -6.21 -18.86 3.56
N GLU A 5 -7.48 -18.50 3.76
CA GLU A 5 -7.96 -17.12 3.58
C GLU A 5 -7.36 -16.17 4.63
N GLN A 6 -7.24 -16.63 5.89
CA GLN A 6 -6.52 -15.92 6.94
C GLN A 6 -5.09 -15.61 6.53
N ARG A 7 -4.38 -16.62 6.02
CA ARG A 7 -3.00 -16.45 5.58
C ARG A 7 -2.88 -15.45 4.43
N LYS A 8 -3.76 -15.53 3.43
CA LYS A 8 -3.79 -14.57 2.31
C LYS A 8 -3.97 -13.13 2.78
N LEU A 9 -4.86 -12.90 3.75
CA LEU A 9 -5.07 -11.57 4.32
C LEU A 9 -3.82 -11.08 5.06
N LEU A 10 -3.21 -11.94 5.89
CA LEU A 10 -1.99 -11.59 6.62
C LEU A 10 -0.81 -11.31 5.67
N GLU A 11 -0.66 -12.08 4.60
CA GLU A 11 0.32 -11.82 3.54
C GLU A 11 0.08 -10.47 2.88
N ALA A 12 -1.15 -10.14 2.50
CA ALA A 12 -1.48 -8.85 1.91
C ALA A 12 -1.23 -7.66 2.88
N VAL A 13 -1.46 -7.86 4.19
CA VAL A 13 -1.11 -6.86 5.22
C VAL A 13 0.40 -6.69 5.32
N LEU A 14 1.17 -7.78 5.32
CA LEU A 14 2.64 -7.70 5.30
C LEU A 14 3.14 -7.01 4.03
N GLU A 15 2.55 -7.31 2.87
CA GLU A 15 2.84 -6.61 1.61
C GLU A 15 2.61 -5.10 1.77
N ALA A 16 1.48 -4.67 2.38
CA ALA A 16 1.19 -3.25 2.60
C ALA A 16 2.28 -2.53 3.41
N LEU A 17 2.83 -3.21 4.43
CA LEU A 17 3.87 -2.70 5.32
C LEU A 17 5.29 -2.82 4.74
N ALA A 18 5.49 -3.64 3.71
CA ALA A 18 6.79 -3.92 3.10
C ALA A 18 7.25 -2.78 2.16
N ILE A 19 7.49 -1.60 2.72
CA ILE A 19 8.06 -0.45 2.00
C ILE A 19 9.56 -0.37 2.28
N PRO A 20 10.41 -0.26 1.23
CA PRO A 20 11.84 -0.04 1.41
C PRO A 20 12.11 1.25 2.19
N HIS A 21 13.07 1.20 3.12
CA HIS A 21 13.51 2.41 3.84
C HIS A 21 13.99 3.48 2.86
N PRO A 22 13.69 4.77 3.09
CA PRO A 22 14.14 5.85 2.22
C PRO A 22 15.67 5.83 2.06
N ALA A 23 16.14 6.00 0.83
CA ALA A 23 17.57 6.01 0.53
C ALA A 23 18.24 7.32 0.97
N THR A 24 17.47 8.41 1.06
CA THR A 24 17.95 9.73 1.49
C THR A 24 16.99 10.37 2.50
N ILE A 25 17.48 11.36 3.27
CA ILE A 25 16.65 12.17 4.18
C ILE A 25 15.55 12.92 3.40
N GLY A 26 15.82 13.32 2.16
CA GLY A 26 14.86 14.00 1.29
C GLY A 26 13.68 13.14 0.86
N ASP A 27 13.83 11.81 0.89
CA ASP A 27 12.77 10.86 0.52
C ASP A 27 11.76 10.60 1.66
N GLY A 28 12.05 11.10 2.88
CA GLY A 28 11.26 10.85 4.08
C GLY A 28 9.78 11.23 3.95
N PRO A 29 9.42 12.44 3.46
CA PRO A 29 8.03 12.84 3.28
C PRO A 29 7.28 11.95 2.29
N ALA A 30 7.87 11.66 1.12
CA ALA A 30 7.25 10.79 0.12
C ALA A 30 7.08 9.36 0.63
N HIS A 31 8.09 8.83 1.33
CA HIS A 31 7.98 7.54 2.00
C HIS A 31 6.83 7.51 3.02
N ALA A 32 6.68 8.57 3.82
CA ALA A 32 5.60 8.66 4.81
C ALA A 32 4.20 8.71 4.18
N GLU A 33 4.03 9.45 3.08
CA GLU A 33 2.76 9.52 2.33
C GLU A 33 2.38 8.14 1.77
N VAL A 34 3.32 7.45 1.13
CA VAL A 34 3.09 6.11 0.56
C VAL A 34 2.77 5.10 1.66
N LEU A 35 3.47 5.16 2.79
CA LEU A 35 3.18 4.31 3.94
C LEU A 35 1.79 4.59 4.51
N ALA A 36 1.40 5.85 4.63
CA ALA A 36 0.09 6.24 5.14
C ALA A 36 -1.04 5.67 4.26
N ASP A 37 -0.94 5.82 2.94
CA ASP A 37 -1.94 5.30 1.99
C ASP A 37 -2.07 3.77 2.09
N ARG A 38 -0.94 3.06 2.09
CA ARG A 38 -0.91 1.59 2.16
C ARG A 38 -1.44 1.07 3.48
N VAL A 39 -1.11 1.72 4.60
CA VAL A 39 -1.63 1.39 5.93
C VAL A 39 -3.13 1.65 6.04
N MET A 40 -3.63 2.74 5.44
CA MET A 40 -5.06 3.04 5.39
C MET A 40 -5.83 1.90 4.72
N HIS A 41 -5.38 1.43 3.55
CA HIS A 41 -6.04 0.31 2.86
C HIS A 41 -5.97 -1.01 3.66
N ALA A 42 -4.83 -1.29 4.31
CA ALA A 42 -4.70 -2.45 5.18
C ALA A 42 -5.67 -2.39 6.36
N ARG A 43 -5.83 -1.21 6.97
CA ARG A 43 -6.82 -0.97 8.03
C ARG A 43 -8.23 -1.24 7.55
N ILE A 44 -8.63 -0.72 6.39
CA ILE A 44 -9.98 -0.93 5.83
C ILE A 44 -10.25 -2.42 5.62
N ALA A 45 -9.29 -3.16 5.03
CA ALA A 45 -9.42 -4.60 4.84
C ALA A 45 -9.61 -5.36 6.17
N LEU A 46 -8.87 -4.97 7.23
CA LEU A 46 -9.02 -5.56 8.56
C LEU A 46 -10.36 -5.22 9.20
N GLU A 47 -10.83 -3.98 9.10
CA GLU A 47 -12.13 -3.55 9.62
C GLU A 47 -13.29 -4.28 8.93
N ASN A 48 -13.20 -4.47 7.61
CA ASN A 48 -14.19 -5.23 6.84
C ASN A 48 -14.32 -6.66 7.36
N VAL A 49 -13.20 -7.36 7.59
CA VAL A 49 -13.22 -8.73 8.12
C VAL A 49 -13.69 -8.76 9.58
N LEU A 50 -13.15 -7.90 10.43
CA LEU A 50 -13.38 -7.95 11.88
C LEU A 50 -14.75 -7.42 12.31
N GLN A 51 -15.28 -6.43 11.60
CA GLN A 51 -16.50 -5.71 12.01
C GLN A 51 -17.66 -5.96 11.06
N ARG A 52 -17.40 -6.14 9.76
CA ARG A 52 -18.44 -6.32 8.74
C ARG A 52 -18.66 -7.78 8.35
N SER A 53 -17.84 -8.68 8.90
CA SER A 53 -17.85 -10.12 8.60
C SER A 53 -17.64 -10.42 7.12
N ASP A 54 -16.89 -9.56 6.42
CA ASP A 54 -16.51 -9.78 5.04
C ASP A 54 -15.58 -11.00 4.93
N ASP A 55 -15.58 -11.63 3.77
CA ASP A 55 -14.65 -12.72 3.49
C ASP A 55 -13.20 -12.22 3.47
N ALA A 56 -12.27 -12.96 4.10
CA ALA A 56 -10.87 -12.57 4.13
C ALA A 56 -10.15 -12.78 2.80
N GLY A 57 -10.56 -13.77 1.99
CA GLY A 57 -10.03 -13.93 0.65
C GLY A 57 -10.35 -12.69 -0.19
N TRP A 58 -11.62 -12.27 -0.18
CA TRP A 58 -12.08 -11.05 -0.83
C TRP A 58 -11.37 -9.79 -0.31
N SER A 59 -11.24 -9.66 1.01
CA SER A 59 -10.56 -8.50 1.61
C SER A 59 -9.06 -8.46 1.28
N ALA A 60 -8.42 -9.62 1.14
CA ALA A 60 -7.03 -9.72 0.68
C ALA A 60 -6.89 -9.31 -0.79
N ASP A 61 -7.80 -9.75 -1.66
CA ASP A 61 -7.79 -9.38 -3.08
C ASP A 61 -8.07 -7.89 -3.29
N TYR A 62 -9.02 -7.33 -2.53
CA TYR A 62 -9.24 -5.89 -2.44
C TYR A 62 -7.97 -5.14 -2.04
N LEU A 63 -7.31 -5.58 -0.96
CA LEU A 63 -6.08 -4.93 -0.47
C LEU A 63 -4.99 -4.96 -1.55
N ARG A 64 -4.75 -6.11 -2.19
CA ARG A 64 -3.76 -6.22 -3.28
C ARG A 64 -4.07 -5.33 -4.47
N SER A 65 -5.36 -5.20 -4.84
CA SER A 65 -5.77 -4.24 -5.86
C SER A 65 -5.36 -2.81 -5.49
N LYS A 66 -5.54 -2.42 -4.22
CA LYS A 66 -5.11 -1.11 -3.72
C LYS A 66 -3.59 -0.96 -3.65
N LEU A 67 -2.86 -2.01 -3.25
CA LEU A 67 -1.39 -1.97 -3.27
C LEU A 67 -0.81 -1.84 -4.68
N ALA A 68 -1.52 -2.32 -5.71
CA ALA A 68 -1.13 -2.12 -7.11
C ALA A 68 -1.35 -0.67 -7.58
N GLU A 69 -2.41 -0.01 -7.12
CA GLU A 69 -2.63 1.42 -7.32
C GLU A 69 -1.59 2.27 -6.57
N HIS A 70 -1.09 1.73 -5.44
CA HIS A 70 -0.13 2.40 -4.57
C HIS A 70 1.21 1.65 -4.45
N PRO A 71 2.08 1.58 -5.50
CA PRO A 71 3.34 0.83 -5.46
C PRO A 71 4.27 1.28 -4.31
N PRO A 72 5.18 0.43 -3.81
CA PRO A 72 6.06 0.78 -2.68
C PRO A 72 7.18 1.77 -3.06
N THR A 73 7.39 2.03 -4.34
CA THR A 73 8.45 2.89 -4.88
C THR A 73 7.99 3.54 -6.19
N GLY A 74 8.68 4.60 -6.63
CA GLY A 74 8.55 5.10 -7.99
C GLY A 74 7.54 6.22 -8.20
N TYR A 75 6.99 6.80 -7.12
CA TYR A 75 6.24 8.05 -7.25
C TYR A 75 7.20 9.17 -7.58
N ARG A 76 7.18 9.57 -8.85
CA ARG A 76 7.71 10.88 -9.22
C ARG A 76 6.83 11.92 -8.55
N HIS A 77 7.44 12.82 -7.78
CA HIS A 77 6.78 14.02 -7.29
C HIS A 77 5.91 14.61 -8.40
N TYR A 78 4.63 14.84 -8.12
CA TYR A 78 3.71 15.58 -9.01
C TYR A 78 4.11 17.06 -9.17
N GLY A 79 5.36 17.41 -8.86
CA GLY A 79 5.93 18.76 -8.93
C GLY A 79 7.40 18.80 -9.39
N ALA A 80 7.97 17.70 -9.91
CA ALA A 80 9.27 17.80 -10.58
C ALA A 80 9.08 18.52 -11.92
N PRO A 81 9.69 19.70 -12.14
CA PRO A 81 9.65 20.34 -13.45
C PRO A 81 10.29 19.40 -14.46
N ARG A 82 9.70 19.31 -15.65
CA ARG A 82 10.36 18.69 -16.81
C ARG A 82 11.59 19.54 -17.14
N THR A 83 12.74 19.27 -16.52
CA THR A 83 14.02 19.78 -17.01
C THR A 83 14.36 19.01 -18.28
N GLY A 84 14.03 19.63 -19.41
CA GLY A 84 14.43 19.13 -20.73
C GLY A 84 13.38 19.32 -21.82
N ALA A 85 13.17 20.56 -22.23
CA ALA A 85 12.86 20.88 -23.62
C ALA A 85 13.60 22.18 -23.91
N GLY A 86 14.76 22.05 -24.54
CA GLY A 86 15.58 23.18 -24.93
C GLY A 86 14.90 24.05 -25.98
N GLN A 87 15.29 25.31 -26.01
CA GLN A 87 15.63 26.07 -27.21
C GLN A 87 16.81 26.98 -26.89
#